data_AF-A0A4Q3YMS8-F1
#
_entry.id   AF-A0A4Q3YMS8-F1
#
_cell.length_a   1.000
_cell.length_b   1.000
_cell.length_c   1.000
_cell.angle_alpha   90.00
_cell.angle_beta   90.00
_cell.angle_gamma   90.00
#
_symmetry.space_group_name_H-M   'P 1'
#
loop_
_entity.id
_entity.type
_entity.pdbx_description
1 polymer ?
#
loop_
_entity_poly.entity_id
_entity_poly.type
_entity_poly.pdbx_seq_one_letter_code
_entity_poly.pdbx_strand_id
1 'polypeptide(L)'
;MVQLRHLLIKKQMKLTSIQWANDTVNPHMGCAGCELFPSAAKFLTAIGNLLGELGIRINVRGLYSRLINEYYNRIACPQLGHRNALTTTNIWHLRNKFAAVISRLHGRPAGRRVLEVIEKTLVCYAAKLHLNRGANILEPLRKRNVGYAPTFEQLTRFPGRMQKAAQWEDLRECNDADKPWLKGLPRLIFVSDMGDSFSSKGQFDYIEKEMAAVSSENGQRHLWLWLSKRPHHMRSFSERIGGFPPNVCVMTTLTGPDTLQRVDELRKVNASSRGLSIEPLWERIPPESLDLTGINWVIVGGESGSRKAARPFEVAWAEELREHCRKHGVAFFLKQLGRNPVEKGKMLQLKNNHGGDWSEWPKRLRVREFPAYFRQYRG
;
A
#
# COMPACT_ATOMS: atom_id res chain seq x y z
N MET A 1 -8.15 17.51 -35.90
CA MET A 1 -7.94 18.16 -34.58
C MET A 1 -8.05 17.21 -33.37
N VAL A 2 -8.92 16.18 -33.37
CA VAL A 2 -9.11 15.25 -32.23
C VAL A 2 -7.91 14.28 -32.02
N GLN A 3 -7.25 13.86 -33.09
CA GLN A 3 -6.07 12.97 -33.04
C GLN A 3 -4.81 13.69 -32.53
N LEU A 4 -4.63 14.98 -32.84
CA LEU A 4 -3.51 15.79 -32.31
C LEU A 4 -3.64 16.05 -30.80
N ARG A 5 -4.86 16.26 -30.28
CA ARG A 5 -5.10 16.33 -28.82
C ARG A 5 -4.72 15.03 -28.11
N HIS A 6 -5.06 13.87 -28.67
CA HIS A 6 -4.70 12.56 -28.08
C HIS A 6 -3.17 12.30 -28.01
N LEU A 7 -2.41 12.71 -29.03
CA LEU A 7 -0.95 12.58 -29.03
C LEU A 7 -0.25 13.62 -28.13
N LEU A 8 -0.82 14.82 -27.99
CA LEU A 8 -0.30 15.86 -27.09
C LEU A 8 -0.56 15.53 -25.60
N ILE A 9 -1.71 14.93 -25.27
CA ILE A 9 -2.03 14.51 -23.88
C ILE A 9 -1.05 13.44 -23.37
N LYS A 10 -0.66 12.47 -24.21
CA LYS A 10 0.34 11.44 -23.86
C LYS A 10 1.73 12.01 -23.55
N LYS A 11 2.08 13.19 -24.06
CA LYS A 11 3.42 13.78 -23.88
C LYS A 11 3.54 14.70 -22.66
N GLN A 12 2.45 15.02 -21.95
CA GLN A 12 2.48 16.00 -20.84
C GLN A 12 1.88 15.52 -19.51
N MET A 13 1.06 14.46 -19.45
CA MET A 13 0.46 13.99 -18.19
C MET A 13 1.01 12.64 -17.73
N LYS A 14 1.80 12.65 -16.65
CA LYS A 14 2.36 11.44 -16.04
C LYS A 14 1.36 10.78 -15.09
N LEU A 15 0.39 10.04 -15.65
CA LEU A 15 -0.61 9.27 -14.89
C LEU A 15 0.03 8.13 -14.09
N THR A 16 -0.65 7.66 -13.05
CA THR A 16 -0.17 6.53 -12.24
C THR A 16 -0.30 5.19 -12.97
N SER A 17 0.60 4.25 -12.66
CA SER A 17 0.51 2.86 -13.15
C SER A 17 -0.51 2.01 -12.37
N ILE A 18 -1.08 2.54 -11.27
CA ILE A 18 -2.13 1.88 -10.50
C ILE A 18 -3.38 1.74 -11.36
N GLN A 19 -3.76 0.50 -11.62
CA GLN A 19 -4.76 0.16 -12.66
C GLN A 19 -6.14 0.75 -12.37
N TRP A 20 -6.51 0.92 -11.11
CA TRP A 20 -7.84 1.37 -10.71
C TRP A 20 -7.94 2.89 -10.44
N ALA A 21 -6.88 3.65 -10.73
CA ALA A 21 -6.84 5.10 -10.51
C ALA A 21 -6.16 5.84 -11.68
N ASN A 22 -6.49 7.12 -11.87
CA ASN A 22 -5.81 7.99 -12.82
C ASN A 22 -4.51 8.55 -12.23
N ASP A 23 -4.56 8.95 -10.96
CA ASP A 23 -3.47 9.62 -10.26
C ASP A 23 -3.39 9.20 -8.79
N THR A 24 -2.31 9.60 -8.12
CA THR A 24 -2.14 9.43 -6.69
C THR A 24 -1.75 10.73 -6.01
N VAL A 25 -2.12 10.89 -4.75
CA VAL A 25 -1.78 12.05 -3.93
C VAL A 25 -1.57 11.62 -2.48
N ASN A 26 -0.62 12.26 -1.80
CA ASN A 26 -0.25 11.90 -0.44
C ASN A 26 -0.16 13.16 0.42
N PRO A 27 -1.23 13.53 1.17
CA PRO A 27 -1.12 14.59 2.17
C PRO A 27 -0.15 14.18 3.29
N HIS A 28 -0.02 12.87 3.55
CA HIS A 28 1.02 12.31 4.38
C HIS A 28 1.86 11.27 3.63
N MET A 29 3.16 11.25 3.91
CA MET A 29 4.03 10.14 3.59
C MET A 29 4.48 9.46 4.88
N GLY A 30 4.76 8.15 4.80
CA GLY A 30 5.08 7.35 5.97
C GLY A 30 3.84 6.75 6.64
N CYS A 31 4.09 5.84 7.57
CA CYS A 31 3.08 5.12 8.33
C CYS A 31 3.63 4.76 9.72
N ALA A 32 2.80 4.87 10.74
CA ALA A 32 3.12 4.49 12.12
C ALA A 32 3.15 2.96 12.37
N GLY A 33 3.42 2.14 11.34
CA GLY A 33 3.44 0.68 11.44
C GLY A 33 2.14 -0.01 11.04
N CYS A 34 2.20 -1.29 10.67
CA CYS A 34 1.08 -2.22 10.54
C CYS A 34 1.63 -3.64 10.40
N GLU A 35 0.80 -4.63 10.10
CA GLU A 35 1.21 -5.99 9.75
C GLU A 35 2.14 -6.03 8.53
N LEU A 36 1.95 -5.14 7.55
CA LEU A 36 2.80 -5.05 6.36
C LEU A 36 4.16 -4.39 6.66
N PHE A 37 4.19 -3.45 7.60
CA PHE A 37 5.38 -2.72 8.06
C PHE A 37 5.51 -2.90 9.58
N PRO A 38 6.00 -4.07 10.02
CA PRO A 38 5.98 -4.41 11.42
C PRO A 38 7.01 -3.62 12.23
N SER A 39 6.80 -3.57 13.55
CA SER A 39 7.72 -2.89 14.48
C SER A 39 9.06 -3.62 14.57
N ALA A 40 10.10 -2.90 15.00
CA ALA A 40 11.42 -3.48 15.25
C ALA A 40 11.35 -4.72 16.16
N ALA A 41 10.49 -4.72 17.18
CA ALA A 41 10.29 -5.86 18.07
C ALA A 41 9.88 -7.13 17.32
N LYS A 42 8.97 -7.04 16.34
CA LYS A 42 8.55 -8.20 15.53
C LYS A 42 9.71 -8.78 14.70
N PHE A 43 10.60 -7.93 14.17
CA PHE A 43 11.83 -8.42 13.50
C PHE A 43 12.74 -9.17 14.48
N LEU A 44 12.97 -8.61 15.66
CA LEU A 44 13.83 -9.24 16.66
C LEU A 44 13.29 -10.60 17.10
N THR A 45 11.97 -10.71 17.30
CA THR A 45 11.30 -11.99 17.61
C THR A 45 11.44 -12.98 16.47
N ALA A 46 11.16 -12.59 15.22
CA ALA A 46 11.25 -13.49 14.08
C ALA A 46 12.68 -14.05 13.88
N ILE A 47 13.69 -13.19 14.02
CA ILE A 47 15.10 -13.59 13.96
C ILE A 47 15.46 -14.50 15.15
N GLY A 48 15.01 -14.15 16.36
CA GLY A 48 15.25 -14.93 17.58
C GLY A 48 14.68 -16.35 17.48
N ASN A 49 13.45 -16.50 17.01
CA ASN A 49 12.81 -17.80 16.80
C ASN A 49 13.60 -18.66 15.81
N LEU A 50 13.96 -18.10 14.64
CA LEU A 50 14.78 -18.80 13.64
C LEU A 50 16.13 -19.26 14.23
N LEU A 51 16.80 -18.39 14.98
CA LEU A 51 18.11 -18.73 15.55
C LEU A 51 17.97 -19.81 16.64
N GLY A 52 16.89 -19.77 17.42
CA GLY A 52 16.53 -20.83 18.37
C GLY A 52 16.32 -22.19 17.68
N GLU A 53 15.58 -22.22 16.57
CA GLU A 53 15.40 -23.43 15.74
C GLU A 53 16.72 -23.99 15.21
N LEU A 54 17.70 -23.12 14.95
CA LEU A 54 19.04 -23.49 14.51
C LEU A 54 19.98 -23.87 15.67
N GLY A 55 19.51 -23.86 16.92
CA GLY A 55 20.34 -24.10 18.10
C GLY A 55 21.32 -22.96 18.42
N ILE A 56 21.16 -21.79 17.81
CA ILE A 56 22.05 -20.63 17.96
C ILE A 56 21.52 -19.72 19.06
N ARG A 57 22.30 -19.56 20.14
CA ARG A 57 21.99 -18.63 21.24
C ARG A 57 22.77 -17.33 21.08
N ILE A 58 22.08 -16.25 20.71
CA ILE A 58 22.68 -14.93 20.59
C ILE A 58 21.71 -13.83 21.02
N ASN A 59 22.22 -12.78 21.64
CA ASN A 59 21.44 -11.57 21.92
C ASN A 59 21.25 -10.75 20.63
N VAL A 60 20.17 -11.06 19.88
CA VAL A 60 19.81 -10.39 18.61
C VAL A 60 19.71 -8.87 18.78
N ARG A 61 19.02 -8.43 19.85
CA ARG A 61 18.84 -7.00 20.17
C ARG A 61 20.20 -6.33 20.38
N GLY A 62 21.03 -6.90 21.24
CA GLY A 62 22.36 -6.36 21.56
C GLY A 62 23.27 -6.30 20.33
N LEU A 63 23.22 -7.32 19.47
CA LEU A 63 23.98 -7.31 18.22
C LEU A 63 23.53 -6.19 17.28
N TYR A 64 22.22 -6.01 17.08
CA TYR A 64 21.72 -4.89 16.28
C TYR A 64 22.08 -3.53 16.90
N SER A 65 21.93 -3.36 18.22
CA SER A 65 22.28 -2.11 18.89
C SER A 65 23.75 -1.75 18.68
N ARG A 66 24.67 -2.74 18.76
CA ARG A 66 26.10 -2.51 18.45
C ARG A 66 26.33 -2.07 17.01
N LEU A 67 25.70 -2.75 16.04
CA LEU A 67 25.79 -2.34 14.63
C LEU A 67 25.21 -0.94 14.40
N ILE A 68 24.08 -0.61 15.01
CA ILE A 68 23.47 0.71 14.86
C ILE A 68 24.39 1.79 15.44
N ASN A 69 24.93 1.60 16.64
CA ASN A 69 25.88 2.51 17.26
C ASN A 69 27.12 2.71 16.36
N GLU A 70 27.70 1.62 15.86
CA GLU A 70 28.88 1.66 14.98
C GLU A 70 28.65 2.54 13.75
N TYR A 71 27.54 2.33 13.03
CA TYR A 71 27.26 3.06 11.79
C TYR A 71 26.73 4.47 12.05
N TYR A 72 25.95 4.69 13.11
CA TYR A 72 25.48 6.01 13.49
C TYR A 72 26.64 6.93 13.88
N ASN A 73 27.61 6.44 14.64
CA ASN A 73 28.77 7.24 15.08
C ASN A 73 29.70 7.66 13.93
N ARG A 74 29.57 7.05 12.74
CA ARG A 74 30.29 7.47 11.52
C ARG A 74 29.63 8.65 10.81
N ILE A 75 28.43 9.04 11.23
CA ILE A 75 27.67 10.13 10.60
C ILE A 75 28.10 11.45 11.25
N ALA A 76 28.95 12.21 10.58
CA ALA A 76 29.44 13.50 11.07
C ALA A 76 28.31 14.51 11.33
N CYS A 77 27.30 14.56 10.45
CA CYS A 77 26.16 15.47 10.56
C CYS A 77 24.82 14.73 10.36
N PRO A 78 24.26 14.12 11.42
CA PRO A 78 23.00 13.37 11.33
C PRO A 78 21.84 14.28 10.87
N GLN A 79 21.23 13.90 9.74
CA GLN A 79 20.05 14.57 9.20
C GLN A 79 18.77 13.97 9.77
N LEU A 80 17.63 14.64 9.54
CA LEU A 80 16.33 14.12 9.91
C LEU A 80 16.13 12.70 9.36
N GLY A 81 15.83 11.75 10.26
CA GLY A 81 15.67 10.34 9.95
C GLY A 81 16.85 9.46 10.35
N HIS A 82 18.07 10.01 10.48
CA HIS A 82 19.18 9.29 11.10
C HIS A 82 18.93 9.21 12.61
N ARG A 83 18.73 8.00 13.13
CA ARG A 83 18.44 7.77 14.55
C ARG A 83 19.37 6.69 15.10
N ASN A 84 19.98 6.96 16.24
CA ASN A 84 20.67 5.93 17.01
C ASN A 84 19.68 5.11 17.84
N ALA A 85 18.86 4.30 17.17
CA ALA A 85 17.80 3.53 17.80
C ALA A 85 17.44 2.28 17.00
N LEU A 86 16.88 1.28 17.68
CA LEU A 86 16.29 0.10 17.05
C LEU A 86 14.98 0.47 16.35
N THR A 87 15.10 0.91 15.11
CA THR A 87 13.97 1.18 14.20
C THR A 87 13.87 0.09 13.14
N THR A 88 12.69 -0.09 12.55
CA THR A 88 12.51 -1.02 11.43
C THR A 88 13.38 -0.59 10.25
N THR A 89 13.50 0.73 10.02
CA THR A 89 14.39 1.32 9.02
C THR A 89 15.85 0.90 9.22
N ASN A 90 16.39 1.05 10.44
CA ASN A 90 17.78 0.67 10.71
C ASN A 90 18.00 -0.84 10.59
N ILE A 91 17.06 -1.65 11.11
CA ILE A 91 17.11 -3.12 10.98
C ILE A 91 17.18 -3.52 9.51
N TRP A 92 16.35 -2.89 8.66
CA TRP A 92 16.32 -3.17 7.24
C TRP A 92 17.60 -2.77 6.52
N HIS A 93 18.13 -1.55 6.75
CA HIS A 93 19.38 -1.12 6.12
C HIS A 93 20.55 -2.02 6.54
N LEU A 94 20.63 -2.37 7.82
CA LEU A 94 21.72 -3.18 8.37
C LEU A 94 21.53 -4.70 8.17
N ARG A 95 20.44 -5.17 7.54
CA ARG A 95 20.13 -6.61 7.41
C ARG A 95 21.27 -7.44 6.82
N ASN A 96 21.96 -6.91 5.81
CA ASN A 96 23.10 -7.58 5.19
C ASN A 96 24.32 -7.62 6.10
N LYS A 97 24.57 -6.56 6.88
CA LYS A 97 25.66 -6.51 7.86
C LYS A 97 25.38 -7.49 9.00
N PHE A 98 24.15 -7.54 9.49
CA PHE A 98 23.71 -8.50 10.50
C PHE A 98 23.88 -9.95 10.00
N ALA A 99 23.37 -10.26 8.80
CA ALA A 99 23.51 -11.58 8.18
C ALA A 99 24.98 -11.98 7.95
N ALA A 100 25.86 -11.04 7.62
CA ALA A 100 27.29 -11.28 7.49
C ALA A 100 27.95 -11.63 8.83
N VAL A 101 27.57 -10.96 9.92
CA VAL A 101 28.04 -11.32 11.27
C VAL A 101 27.60 -12.73 11.65
N ILE A 102 26.32 -13.08 11.44
CA ILE A 102 25.83 -14.44 11.69
C ILE A 102 26.57 -15.45 10.80
N SER A 103 26.82 -15.13 9.53
CA SER A 103 27.57 -16.00 8.62
C SER A 103 28.99 -16.30 9.10
N ARG A 104 29.66 -15.29 9.67
CA ARG A 104 31.01 -15.44 10.22
C ARG A 104 31.04 -16.28 11.49
N LEU A 105 30.02 -16.15 12.34
CA LEU A 105 29.97 -16.83 13.65
C LEU A 105 29.38 -18.25 13.56
N HIS A 106 28.44 -18.48 12.64
CA HIS A 106 27.62 -19.69 12.61
C HIS A 106 27.45 -20.29 11.20
N GLY A 107 28.28 -19.86 10.24
CA GLY A 107 28.30 -20.38 8.88
C GLY A 107 27.33 -19.68 7.92
N ARG A 108 27.69 -19.68 6.62
CA ARG A 108 26.92 -19.04 5.54
C ARG A 108 25.43 -19.47 5.49
N PRO A 109 25.05 -20.75 5.72
CA PRO A 109 23.64 -21.15 5.71
C PRO A 109 22.80 -20.40 6.76
N ALA A 110 23.30 -20.22 7.98
CA ALA A 110 22.58 -19.53 9.05
C ALA A 110 22.36 -18.05 8.69
N GLY A 111 23.40 -17.35 8.22
CA GLY A 111 23.28 -15.96 7.81
C GLY A 111 22.32 -15.76 6.64
N ARG A 112 22.29 -16.70 5.68
CA ARG A 112 21.33 -16.68 4.57
C ARG A 112 19.88 -16.79 5.07
N ARG A 113 19.59 -17.76 5.96
CA ARG A 113 18.24 -17.93 6.53
C ARG A 113 17.78 -16.70 7.32
N VAL A 114 18.69 -16.07 8.06
CA VAL A 114 18.40 -14.82 8.78
C VAL A 114 18.03 -13.69 7.83
N LEU A 115 18.78 -13.51 6.74
CA LEU A 115 18.46 -12.52 5.72
C LEU A 115 17.08 -12.77 5.12
N GLU A 116 16.78 -14.03 4.77
CA GLU A 116 15.47 -14.42 4.24
C GLU A 116 14.32 -14.13 5.20
N VAL A 117 14.49 -14.39 6.50
CA VAL A 117 13.48 -14.05 7.52
C VAL A 117 13.25 -12.54 7.60
N ILE A 118 14.32 -11.73 7.59
CA ILE A 118 14.18 -10.26 7.60
C ILE A 118 13.42 -9.78 6.36
N GLU A 119 13.78 -10.29 5.18
CA GLU A 119 13.18 -9.88 3.91
C GLU A 119 11.73 -10.33 3.74
N LYS A 120 11.36 -11.47 4.34
CA LYS A 120 9.97 -11.95 4.41
C LYS A 120 9.12 -11.23 5.46
N THR A 121 9.75 -10.72 6.53
CA THR A 121 9.06 -9.99 7.60
C THR A 121 8.55 -8.63 7.12
N LEU A 122 9.31 -7.92 6.28
CA LEU A 122 8.85 -6.68 5.67
C LEU A 122 8.15 -6.94 4.33
N VAL A 123 6.85 -6.65 4.23
CA VAL A 123 6.12 -6.84 2.96
C VAL A 123 5.62 -5.53 2.36
N CYS A 124 5.41 -4.49 3.18
CA CYS A 124 4.90 -3.20 2.72
C CYS A 124 5.73 -2.60 1.58
N TYR A 125 5.13 -2.50 0.38
CA TYR A 125 5.77 -1.92 -0.79
C TYR A 125 6.15 -0.44 -0.56
N ALA A 126 5.23 0.35 0.01
CA ALA A 126 5.47 1.76 0.31
C ALA A 126 6.67 1.93 1.28
N ALA A 127 6.79 1.06 2.28
CA ALA A 127 7.93 1.03 3.19
C ALA A 127 9.23 0.70 2.45
N LYS A 128 9.27 -0.38 1.66
CA LYS A 128 10.45 -0.78 0.89
C LYS A 128 10.95 0.36 -0.02
N LEU A 129 10.03 1.06 -0.66
CA LEU A 129 10.37 2.20 -1.51
C LEU A 129 10.91 3.38 -0.69
N HIS A 130 10.33 3.68 0.47
CA HIS A 130 10.87 4.69 1.39
C HIS A 130 12.25 4.33 1.91
N LEU A 131 12.53 3.06 2.21
CA LEU A 131 13.85 2.62 2.67
C LEU A 131 14.93 2.89 1.63
N ASN A 132 14.57 2.87 0.35
CA ASN A 132 15.47 3.18 -0.77
C ASN A 132 15.55 4.67 -1.10
N ARG A 133 14.58 5.49 -0.70
CA ARG A 133 14.45 6.92 -1.10
C ARG A 133 14.57 7.93 0.04
N GLY A 134 14.46 7.46 1.28
CA GLY A 134 14.53 8.21 2.54
C GLY A 134 15.97 8.42 3.03
N ALA A 135 16.12 8.66 4.32
CA ALA A 135 17.40 8.60 5.04
C ALA A 135 17.94 7.16 5.06
N ASN A 136 19.26 6.99 5.12
CA ASN A 136 19.91 5.68 5.16
C ASN A 136 21.15 5.72 6.05
N ILE A 137 21.17 4.90 7.10
CA ILE A 137 22.28 4.85 8.05
C ILE A 137 23.60 4.39 7.40
N LEU A 138 23.53 3.61 6.31
CA LEU A 138 24.71 3.16 5.55
C LEU A 138 25.20 4.19 4.54
N GLU A 139 24.36 5.14 4.13
CA GLU A 139 24.65 6.14 3.09
C GLU A 139 24.24 7.53 3.60
N PRO A 140 24.90 8.07 4.65
CA PRO A 140 24.44 9.29 5.33
C PRO A 140 24.48 10.55 4.45
N LEU A 141 25.28 10.54 3.38
CA LEU A 141 25.39 11.65 2.42
C LEU A 141 24.35 11.57 1.29
N ARG A 142 23.54 10.49 1.23
CA ARG A 142 22.52 10.34 0.20
C ARG A 142 21.49 11.47 0.31
N LYS A 143 21.27 12.17 -0.80
CA LYS A 143 20.16 13.13 -0.90
C LYS A 143 18.83 12.38 -0.88
N ARG A 144 17.98 12.70 0.09
CA ARG A 144 16.61 12.20 0.17
C ARG A 144 15.81 12.67 -1.05
N ASN A 145 15.00 11.78 -1.63
CA ASN A 145 14.11 12.16 -2.72
C ASN A 145 13.06 13.15 -2.24
N VAL A 146 12.87 14.24 -2.99
CA VAL A 146 11.83 15.22 -2.72
C VAL A 146 10.48 14.51 -2.66
N GLY A 147 9.71 14.85 -1.63
CA GLY A 147 8.37 14.31 -1.46
C GLY A 147 8.27 12.99 -0.70
N TYR A 148 9.37 12.43 -0.20
CA TYR A 148 9.40 11.27 0.70
C TYR A 148 9.57 11.69 2.16
N ALA A 149 8.98 10.92 3.07
CA ALA A 149 9.29 11.05 4.49
C ALA A 149 10.77 10.72 4.76
N PRO A 150 11.39 11.29 5.81
CA PRO A 150 12.78 10.99 6.14
C PRO A 150 12.99 9.51 6.48
N THR A 151 12.07 8.90 7.20
CA THR A 151 11.96 7.44 7.36
C THR A 151 10.48 7.04 7.23
N PHE A 152 10.20 5.77 6.96
CA PHE A 152 8.80 5.37 6.79
C PHE A 152 8.01 5.43 8.11
N GLU A 153 8.66 5.20 9.25
CA GLU A 153 8.04 5.36 10.59
C GLU A 153 7.68 6.82 10.90
N GLN A 154 8.33 7.78 10.25
CA GLN A 154 8.16 9.21 10.52
C GLN A 154 7.08 9.79 9.61
N LEU A 155 5.85 9.81 10.12
CA LEU A 155 4.73 10.43 9.44
C LEU A 155 5.05 11.90 9.12
N THR A 156 5.05 12.24 7.83
CA THR A 156 5.47 13.56 7.34
C THR A 156 4.34 14.19 6.53
N ARG A 157 3.94 15.40 6.91
CA ARG A 157 2.91 16.21 6.23
C ARG A 157 3.45 16.83 4.95
N PHE A 158 2.62 16.96 3.93
CA PHE A 158 2.94 17.65 2.68
C PHE A 158 1.81 18.60 2.28
N PRO A 159 1.74 19.78 2.94
CA PRO A 159 0.67 20.75 2.72
C PRO A 159 0.53 21.17 1.26
N GLY A 160 -0.71 21.36 0.82
CA GLY A 160 -1.02 21.88 -0.52
C GLY A 160 -0.97 20.84 -1.65
N ARG A 161 -0.59 19.59 -1.37
CA ARG A 161 -0.69 18.50 -2.38
C ARG A 161 -2.13 18.22 -2.77
N MET A 162 -3.06 18.19 -1.81
CA MET A 162 -4.48 17.97 -2.11
C MET A 162 -5.06 19.17 -2.85
N GLN A 163 -4.66 20.39 -2.47
CA GLN A 163 -5.05 21.61 -3.20
C GLN A 163 -4.60 21.57 -4.66
N LYS A 164 -3.34 21.21 -4.93
CA LYS A 164 -2.84 21.03 -6.30
C LYS A 164 -3.61 19.95 -7.06
N ALA A 165 -3.90 18.83 -6.40
CA ALA A 165 -4.62 17.72 -7.01
C ALA A 165 -6.08 18.08 -7.36
N ALA A 166 -6.75 18.88 -6.54
CA ALA A 166 -8.10 19.36 -6.80
C ALA A 166 -8.16 20.24 -8.07
N GLN A 167 -7.07 20.92 -8.42
CA GLN A 167 -6.97 21.76 -9.62
C GLN A 167 -6.64 20.96 -10.89
N TRP A 168 -6.45 19.64 -10.81
CA TRP A 168 -6.16 18.86 -11.99
C TRP A 168 -7.33 18.83 -12.98
N GLU A 169 -7.02 18.66 -14.27
CA GLU A 169 -8.02 18.64 -15.33
C GLU A 169 -9.00 17.47 -15.16
N ASP A 170 -10.23 17.62 -15.65
CA ASP A 170 -11.15 16.50 -15.71
C ASP A 170 -10.69 15.49 -16.78
N LEU A 171 -10.82 14.20 -16.50
CA LEU A 171 -10.38 13.12 -17.38
C LEU A 171 -11.52 12.27 -17.95
N ARG A 172 -12.79 12.63 -17.72
CA ARG A 172 -13.96 11.88 -18.24
C ARG A 172 -13.90 11.60 -19.74
N GLU A 173 -13.47 12.60 -20.51
CA GLU A 173 -13.35 12.52 -21.97
C GLU A 173 -12.00 11.98 -22.46
N CYS A 174 -11.07 11.70 -21.53
CA CYS A 174 -9.75 11.19 -21.88
C CYS A 174 -9.79 9.68 -22.05
N ASN A 175 -9.21 9.20 -23.16
CA ASN A 175 -9.04 7.78 -23.40
C ASN A 175 -7.59 7.34 -23.11
N ASP A 176 -7.40 6.59 -22.03
CA ASP A 176 -6.13 5.95 -21.71
C ASP A 176 -6.12 4.52 -22.26
N ALA A 177 -5.33 4.29 -23.30
CA ALA A 177 -5.20 2.98 -23.95
C ALA A 177 -4.65 1.89 -23.01
N ASP A 178 -3.87 2.28 -21.98
CA ASP A 178 -3.31 1.35 -21.00
C ASP A 178 -4.32 1.03 -19.89
N LYS A 179 -5.35 1.88 -19.72
CA LYS A 179 -6.40 1.74 -18.70
C LYS A 179 -7.81 1.99 -19.28
N PRO A 180 -8.25 1.23 -20.31
CA PRO A 180 -9.50 1.48 -21.03
C PRO A 180 -10.76 1.39 -20.15
N TRP A 181 -10.71 0.64 -19.04
CA TRP A 181 -11.81 0.53 -18.07
C TRP A 181 -12.08 1.82 -17.26
N LEU A 182 -11.17 2.80 -17.31
CA LEU A 182 -11.37 4.12 -16.69
C LEU A 182 -12.18 5.09 -17.57
N LYS A 183 -12.40 4.75 -18.85
CA LYS A 183 -13.11 5.62 -19.79
C LYS A 183 -14.50 5.98 -19.26
N GLY A 184 -14.83 7.27 -19.32
CA GLY A 184 -16.11 7.82 -18.87
C GLY A 184 -16.28 7.96 -17.36
N LEU A 185 -15.27 7.62 -16.55
CA LEU A 185 -15.27 7.88 -15.12
C LEU A 185 -14.74 9.29 -14.82
N PRO A 186 -15.22 9.97 -13.76
CA PRO A 186 -14.50 11.09 -13.16
C PRO A 186 -13.04 10.70 -12.89
N ARG A 187 -12.13 11.68 -12.88
CA ARG A 187 -10.75 11.41 -12.48
C ARG A 187 -10.74 10.75 -11.10
N LEU A 188 -10.19 9.54 -11.04
CA LEU A 188 -10.02 8.77 -9.82
C LEU A 188 -8.64 9.08 -9.21
N ILE A 189 -8.63 9.68 -8.02
CA ILE A 189 -7.40 10.07 -7.31
C ILE A 189 -7.22 9.17 -6.10
N PHE A 190 -6.18 8.35 -6.10
CA PHE A 190 -5.85 7.51 -4.95
C PHE A 190 -5.08 8.30 -3.90
N VAL A 191 -5.69 8.47 -2.73
CA VAL A 191 -5.09 9.13 -1.57
C VAL A 191 -4.37 8.13 -0.67
N SER A 192 -3.12 8.43 -0.31
CA SER A 192 -2.26 7.64 0.57
C SER A 192 -1.73 6.33 -0.05
N ASP A 193 -1.29 6.33 -1.31
CA ASP A 193 -0.61 5.18 -1.93
C ASP A 193 0.78 4.91 -1.33
N MET A 194 1.40 5.94 -0.75
CA MET A 194 2.75 5.91 -0.18
C MET A 194 2.77 6.22 1.33
N GLY A 195 1.62 6.15 2.01
CA GLY A 195 1.50 6.44 3.43
C GLY A 195 0.19 5.93 4.04
N ASP A 196 -0.13 6.41 5.23
CA ASP A 196 -1.45 6.25 5.84
C ASP A 196 -1.77 7.50 6.67
N SER A 197 -2.62 8.36 6.13
CA SER A 197 -3.02 9.62 6.78
C SER A 197 -3.71 9.38 8.12
N PHE A 198 -4.42 8.25 8.25
CA PHE A 198 -5.11 7.88 9.49
C PHE A 198 -4.24 7.02 10.41
N SER A 199 -2.91 7.03 10.22
CA SER A 199 -1.97 6.31 11.09
C SER A 199 -1.94 6.82 12.53
N SER A 200 -2.36 8.07 12.78
CA SER A 200 -2.45 8.69 14.11
C SER A 200 -3.57 9.73 14.17
N LYS A 201 -4.33 9.76 15.28
CA LYS A 201 -5.36 10.80 15.55
C LYS A 201 -4.76 12.20 15.65
N GLY A 202 -3.48 12.33 16.02
CA GLY A 202 -2.76 13.61 16.10
C GLY A 202 -2.57 14.31 14.74
N GLN A 203 -3.07 13.73 13.65
CA GLN A 203 -3.07 14.36 12.34
C GLN A 203 -4.42 14.95 11.92
N PHE A 204 -5.48 14.76 12.70
CA PHE A 204 -6.84 15.12 12.27
C PHE A 204 -6.97 16.59 11.89
N ASP A 205 -6.40 17.52 12.66
CA ASP A 205 -6.42 18.95 12.34
C ASP A 205 -5.81 19.26 10.97
N TYR A 206 -4.76 18.54 10.58
CA TYR A 206 -4.12 18.73 9.29
C TYR A 206 -4.91 18.06 8.15
N ILE A 207 -5.46 16.87 8.39
CA ILE A 207 -6.33 16.18 7.41
C ILE A 207 -7.58 17.02 7.14
N GLU A 208 -8.19 17.60 8.18
CA GLU A 208 -9.35 18.47 8.10
C GLU A 208 -9.07 19.71 7.24
N LYS A 209 -7.89 20.33 7.37
CA LYS A 209 -7.48 21.43 6.48
C LYS A 209 -7.34 20.98 5.03
N GLU A 210 -6.77 19.80 4.78
CA GLU A 210 -6.64 19.28 3.42
C GLU A 210 -8.00 18.85 2.81
N MET A 211 -9.00 18.52 3.64
CA MET A 211 -10.37 18.24 3.17
C MET A 211 -11.03 19.43 2.49
N ALA A 212 -10.63 20.67 2.80
CA ALA A 212 -11.15 21.86 2.11
C ALA A 212 -10.90 21.80 0.60
N ALA A 213 -9.75 21.26 0.17
CA ALA A 213 -9.45 21.05 -1.25
C ALA A 213 -10.35 19.98 -1.88
N VAL A 214 -10.58 18.89 -1.16
CA VAL A 214 -11.43 17.76 -1.58
C VAL A 214 -12.88 18.21 -1.77
N SER A 215 -13.39 19.04 -0.86
CA SER A 215 -14.76 19.55 -0.87
C SER A 215 -14.97 20.79 -1.75
N SER A 216 -13.90 21.40 -2.27
CA SER A 216 -14.01 22.56 -3.17
C SER A 216 -14.73 22.23 -4.49
N GLU A 217 -15.24 23.23 -5.21
CA GLU A 217 -15.84 23.05 -6.54
C GLU A 217 -14.91 22.28 -7.49
N ASN A 218 -13.62 22.60 -7.47
CA ASN A 218 -12.63 21.92 -8.27
C ASN A 218 -12.37 20.47 -7.80
N GLY A 219 -12.36 20.23 -6.49
CA GLY A 219 -12.20 18.89 -5.91
C GLY A 219 -13.39 17.98 -6.15
N GLN A 220 -14.61 18.53 -6.22
CA GLN A 220 -15.85 17.79 -6.53
C GLN A 220 -15.93 17.35 -8.01
N ARG A 221 -14.98 17.76 -8.87
CA ARG A 221 -14.85 17.19 -10.23
C ARG A 221 -14.23 15.79 -10.23
N HIS A 222 -13.67 15.35 -9.11
CA HIS A 222 -12.90 14.11 -8.98
C HIS A 222 -13.51 13.18 -7.94
N LEU A 223 -13.21 11.89 -8.04
CA LEU A 223 -13.48 10.92 -6.97
C LEU A 223 -12.19 10.61 -6.22
N TRP A 224 -12.20 10.78 -4.91
CA TRP A 224 -11.06 10.62 -4.02
C TRP A 224 -11.15 9.27 -3.33
N LEU A 225 -10.25 8.36 -3.70
CA LEU A 225 -10.21 7.00 -3.19
C LEU A 225 -9.25 6.98 -1.99
N TRP A 226 -9.78 7.06 -0.77
CA TRP A 226 -8.97 7.23 0.43
C TRP A 226 -8.80 5.94 1.22
N LEU A 227 -7.63 5.32 1.07
CA LEU A 227 -7.32 4.03 1.72
C LEU A 227 -6.63 4.20 3.06
N SER A 228 -7.03 3.41 4.06
CA SER A 228 -6.31 3.28 5.33
C SER A 228 -6.31 1.86 5.88
N LYS A 229 -5.31 1.53 6.71
CA LYS A 229 -5.26 0.30 7.50
C LYS A 229 -5.93 0.46 8.87
N ARG A 230 -6.45 1.66 9.18
CA ARG A 230 -7.04 2.04 10.46
C ARG A 230 -8.42 2.67 10.28
N PRO A 231 -9.42 1.89 9.82
CA PRO A 231 -10.76 2.39 9.63
C PRO A 231 -11.40 2.94 10.92
N HIS A 232 -11.01 2.47 12.10
CA HIS A 232 -11.45 3.04 13.39
C HIS A 232 -11.00 4.51 13.57
N HIS A 233 -9.80 4.89 13.10
CA HIS A 233 -9.38 6.29 13.09
C HIS A 233 -10.13 7.08 12.01
N MET A 234 -10.32 6.50 10.83
CA MET A 234 -11.11 7.10 9.76
C MET A 234 -12.56 7.37 10.20
N ARG A 235 -13.14 6.47 11.01
CA ARG A 235 -14.45 6.63 11.65
C ARG A 235 -14.44 7.81 12.62
N SER A 236 -13.53 7.84 13.59
CA SER A 236 -13.41 8.98 14.52
C SER A 236 -13.22 10.32 13.78
N PHE A 237 -12.49 10.30 12.67
CA PHE A 237 -12.34 11.50 11.84
C PHE A 237 -13.65 11.87 11.14
N SER A 238 -14.38 10.91 10.57
CA SER A 238 -15.68 11.17 9.93
C SER A 238 -16.71 11.74 10.91
N GLU A 239 -16.72 11.26 12.16
CA GLU A 239 -17.58 11.79 13.23
C GLU A 239 -17.21 13.25 13.54
N ARG A 240 -15.90 13.55 13.60
CA ARG A 240 -15.39 14.90 13.84
C ARG A 240 -15.77 15.91 12.75
N ILE A 241 -15.71 15.52 11.48
CA ILE A 241 -16.00 16.44 10.35
C ILE A 241 -17.46 16.43 9.89
N GLY A 242 -18.34 15.70 10.59
CA GLY A 242 -19.77 15.58 10.22
C GLY A 242 -20.05 14.65 9.04
N GLY A 243 -19.06 13.86 8.61
CA GLY A 243 -19.15 12.93 7.49
C GLY A 243 -18.22 13.27 6.32
N PHE A 244 -17.79 12.25 5.59
CA PHE A 244 -17.04 12.46 4.36
C PHE A 244 -17.94 12.98 3.23
N PRO A 245 -17.45 13.88 2.37
CA PRO A 245 -18.23 14.41 1.25
C PRO A 245 -18.52 13.30 0.20
N PRO A 246 -19.56 13.44 -0.63
CA PRO A 246 -20.00 12.38 -1.55
C PRO A 246 -18.97 11.96 -2.61
N ASN A 247 -17.96 12.80 -2.88
CA ASN A 247 -16.85 12.48 -3.79
C ASN A 247 -15.73 11.66 -3.16
N VAL A 248 -15.83 11.28 -1.88
CA VAL A 248 -14.84 10.45 -1.21
C VAL A 248 -15.35 9.01 -1.10
N CYS A 249 -14.61 8.09 -1.71
CA CYS A 249 -14.74 6.66 -1.44
C CYS A 249 -13.76 6.31 -0.33
N VAL A 250 -14.27 6.06 0.88
CA VAL A 250 -13.42 5.61 1.99
C VAL A 250 -13.10 4.13 1.83
N MET A 251 -11.85 3.76 2.05
CA MET A 251 -11.42 2.39 1.80
C MET A 251 -10.58 1.82 2.93
N THR A 252 -10.62 0.51 3.11
CA THR A 252 -9.69 -0.18 4.01
C THR A 252 -8.96 -1.35 3.36
N THR A 253 -7.74 -1.62 3.83
CA THR A 253 -6.93 -2.75 3.37
C THR A 253 -7.23 -4.01 4.18
N LEU A 254 -7.47 -5.12 3.50
CA LEU A 254 -7.47 -6.46 4.08
C LEU A 254 -6.31 -7.28 3.50
N THR A 255 -5.77 -8.19 4.30
CA THR A 255 -4.72 -9.13 3.86
C THR A 255 -5.11 -10.59 4.00
N GLY A 256 -6.13 -10.87 4.80
CA GLY A 256 -6.60 -12.21 5.14
C GLY A 256 -7.67 -12.15 6.24
N PRO A 257 -8.13 -13.31 6.75
CA PRO A 257 -9.16 -13.41 7.78
C PRO A 257 -8.86 -12.60 9.06
N ASP A 258 -7.58 -12.48 9.43
CA ASP A 258 -7.08 -11.74 10.61
C ASP A 258 -7.37 -10.22 10.57
N THR A 259 -7.70 -9.69 9.40
CA THR A 259 -8.00 -8.26 9.21
C THR A 259 -9.49 -7.96 9.02
N LEU A 260 -10.39 -8.96 9.06
CA LEU A 260 -11.81 -8.79 8.76
C LEU A 260 -12.52 -7.76 9.65
N GLN A 261 -12.11 -7.61 10.90
CA GLN A 261 -12.60 -6.56 11.82
C GLN A 261 -12.51 -5.14 11.26
N ARG A 262 -11.63 -4.89 10.27
CA ARG A 262 -11.54 -3.60 9.57
C ARG A 262 -12.79 -3.28 8.76
N VAL A 263 -13.48 -4.30 8.23
CA VAL A 263 -14.72 -4.13 7.48
C VAL A 263 -15.82 -3.58 8.39
N ASP A 264 -15.95 -4.14 9.59
CA ASP A 264 -16.93 -3.69 10.59
C ASP A 264 -16.70 -2.23 10.99
N GLU A 265 -15.45 -1.83 11.16
CA GLU A 265 -15.11 -0.44 11.43
C GLU A 265 -15.35 0.47 10.21
N LEU A 266 -15.05 0.02 9.00
CA LEU A 266 -15.29 0.79 7.77
C LEU A 266 -16.79 1.05 7.55
N ARG A 267 -17.64 0.07 7.83
CA ARG A 267 -19.11 0.19 7.71
C ARG A 267 -19.67 1.27 8.63
N LYS A 268 -19.03 1.53 9.76
CA LYS A 268 -19.41 2.58 10.73
C LYS A 268 -18.88 3.98 10.38
N VAL A 269 -17.98 4.11 9.39
CA VAL A 269 -17.52 5.42 8.91
C VAL A 269 -18.68 6.17 8.26
N ASN A 270 -18.89 7.44 8.61
CA ASN A 270 -19.91 8.27 7.96
C ASN A 270 -19.44 8.70 6.56
N ALA A 271 -19.85 7.96 5.54
CA ALA A 271 -19.53 8.18 4.13
C ALA A 271 -20.61 7.56 3.23
N SER A 272 -20.81 8.10 2.03
CA SER A 272 -21.75 7.54 1.04
C SER A 272 -21.19 6.33 0.30
N SER A 273 -19.87 6.18 0.25
CA SER A 273 -19.20 5.14 -0.51
C SER A 273 -18.04 4.49 0.24
N ARG A 274 -18.01 3.16 0.20
CA ARG A 274 -17.02 2.33 0.90
C ARG A 274 -16.42 1.29 -0.04
N GLY A 275 -15.10 1.10 0.03
CA GLY A 275 -14.39 0.08 -0.73
C GLY A 275 -13.41 -0.75 0.10
N LEU A 276 -13.17 -1.98 -0.35
CA LEU A 276 -12.14 -2.86 0.22
C LEU A 276 -10.99 -2.99 -0.77
N SER A 277 -9.76 -2.85 -0.28
CA SER A 277 -8.55 -3.24 -1.00
C SER A 277 -7.98 -4.48 -0.33
N ILE A 278 -8.33 -5.63 -0.87
CA ILE A 278 -7.85 -6.94 -0.41
C ILE A 278 -6.53 -7.23 -1.15
N GLU A 279 -5.51 -6.46 -0.79
CA GLU A 279 -4.20 -6.50 -1.44
C GLU A 279 -3.05 -6.23 -0.44
N PRO A 280 -2.08 -7.15 -0.35
CA PRO A 280 -2.08 -8.48 -0.96
C PRO A 280 -3.08 -9.42 -0.27
N LEU A 281 -3.80 -10.24 -1.03
CA LEU A 281 -4.57 -11.37 -0.48
C LEU A 281 -3.60 -12.51 -0.15
N TRP A 282 -3.27 -12.69 1.12
CA TRP A 282 -2.31 -13.69 1.59
C TRP A 282 -2.93 -15.04 1.90
N GLU A 283 -4.19 -15.04 2.32
CA GLU A 283 -4.90 -16.23 2.76
C GLU A 283 -6.34 -16.18 2.25
N ARG A 284 -6.94 -17.36 2.05
CA ARG A 284 -8.35 -17.46 1.66
C ARG A 284 -9.21 -16.72 2.69
N ILE A 285 -10.02 -15.78 2.20
CA ILE A 285 -11.12 -15.19 2.98
C ILE A 285 -12.38 -15.96 2.57
N PRO A 286 -12.96 -16.78 3.46
CA PRO A 286 -14.23 -17.44 3.16
C PRO A 286 -15.30 -16.38 2.88
N PRO A 287 -16.03 -16.44 1.74
CA PRO A 287 -17.06 -15.46 1.40
C PRO A 287 -18.07 -15.20 2.52
N GLU A 288 -18.49 -16.25 3.22
CA GLU A 288 -19.42 -16.20 4.35
C GLU A 288 -18.90 -15.41 5.56
N SER A 289 -17.58 -15.24 5.66
CA SER A 289 -16.93 -14.43 6.71
C SER A 289 -16.77 -12.96 6.33
N LEU A 290 -17.06 -12.59 5.07
CA LEU A 290 -16.89 -11.23 4.56
C LEU A 290 -18.26 -10.55 4.40
N ASP A 291 -18.68 -9.81 5.43
CA ASP A 291 -19.92 -9.02 5.36
C ASP A 291 -19.74 -7.81 4.43
N LEU A 292 -20.41 -7.85 3.28
CA LEU A 292 -20.37 -6.79 2.26
C LEU A 292 -21.47 -5.74 2.42
N THR A 293 -22.26 -5.79 3.50
CA THR A 293 -23.34 -4.81 3.74
C THR A 293 -22.79 -3.39 3.79
N GLY A 294 -23.25 -2.54 2.86
CA GLY A 294 -22.81 -1.15 2.73
C GLY A 294 -21.44 -0.97 2.07
N ILE A 295 -20.83 -2.04 1.54
CA ILE A 295 -19.62 -2.01 0.72
C ILE A 295 -20.02 -1.91 -0.75
N ASN A 296 -19.37 -1.02 -1.51
CA ASN A 296 -19.70 -0.77 -2.91
C ASN A 296 -18.67 -1.34 -3.88
N TRP A 297 -17.43 -1.56 -3.41
CA TRP A 297 -16.32 -1.96 -4.26
C TRP A 297 -15.34 -2.88 -3.55
N VAL A 298 -14.87 -3.91 -4.23
CA VAL A 298 -13.81 -4.80 -3.75
C VAL A 298 -12.71 -4.90 -4.81
N ILE A 299 -11.50 -4.51 -4.43
CA ILE A 299 -10.30 -4.68 -5.23
C ILE A 299 -9.51 -5.85 -4.66
N VAL A 300 -9.08 -6.78 -5.50
CA VAL A 300 -8.26 -7.94 -5.10
C VAL A 300 -6.94 -7.92 -5.85
N GLY A 301 -5.85 -8.31 -5.19
CA GLY A 301 -4.57 -8.48 -5.84
C GLY A 301 -3.58 -9.37 -5.09
N GLY A 302 -2.71 -10.04 -5.85
CA GLY A 302 -1.60 -10.82 -5.31
C GLY A 302 -0.39 -9.97 -4.89
N GLU A 303 0.50 -10.57 -4.11
CA GLU A 303 1.69 -9.89 -3.57
C GLU A 303 2.69 -9.48 -4.66
N SER A 304 3.14 -8.23 -4.59
CA SER A 304 4.24 -7.70 -5.41
C SER A 304 5.61 -7.96 -4.77
N GLY A 305 6.67 -7.98 -5.56
CA GLY A 305 8.04 -8.10 -5.05
C GLY A 305 8.83 -9.19 -5.75
N SER A 306 9.87 -9.70 -5.07
CA SER A 306 10.65 -10.82 -5.61
C SER A 306 9.87 -12.12 -5.46
N ARG A 307 10.02 -13.01 -6.44
CA ARG A 307 9.31 -14.29 -6.45
C ARG A 307 9.60 -15.18 -5.23
N LYS A 308 10.83 -15.11 -4.71
CA LYS A 308 11.26 -15.89 -3.55
C LYS A 308 10.60 -15.43 -2.24
N ALA A 309 10.15 -14.18 -2.20
CA ALA A 309 9.53 -13.58 -1.01
C ALA A 309 7.99 -13.54 -1.09
N ALA A 310 7.42 -13.46 -2.30
CA ALA A 310 5.98 -13.36 -2.49
C ALA A 310 5.25 -14.68 -2.15
N ARG A 311 4.18 -14.57 -1.34
CA ARG A 311 3.32 -15.70 -1.01
C ARG A 311 2.54 -16.19 -2.25
N PRO A 312 2.19 -17.49 -2.31
CA PRO A 312 1.26 -18.00 -3.31
C PRO A 312 -0.05 -17.23 -3.29
N PHE A 313 -0.56 -16.88 -4.47
CA PHE A 313 -1.89 -16.29 -4.66
C PHE A 313 -2.73 -17.30 -5.44
N GLU A 314 -3.62 -18.01 -4.75
CA GLU A 314 -4.53 -18.94 -5.41
C GLU A 314 -5.61 -18.18 -6.16
N VAL A 315 -5.66 -18.37 -7.47
CA VAL A 315 -6.63 -17.70 -8.35
C VAL A 315 -8.07 -18.00 -7.92
N ALA A 316 -8.34 -19.20 -7.41
CA ALA A 316 -9.65 -19.60 -6.93
C ALA A 316 -10.19 -18.67 -5.82
N TRP A 317 -9.32 -18.13 -4.95
CA TRP A 317 -9.74 -17.21 -3.89
C TRP A 317 -10.31 -15.91 -4.47
N ALA A 318 -9.72 -15.39 -5.56
CA ALA A 318 -10.27 -14.22 -6.25
C ALA A 318 -11.59 -14.53 -6.96
N GLU A 319 -11.75 -15.74 -7.50
CA GLU A 319 -12.99 -16.16 -8.15
C GLU A 319 -14.15 -16.29 -7.14
N GLU A 320 -13.88 -16.84 -5.96
CA GLU A 320 -14.84 -16.92 -4.85
C GLU A 320 -15.28 -15.53 -4.38
N LEU A 321 -14.32 -14.60 -4.18
CA LEU A 321 -14.62 -13.23 -3.80
C LEU A 321 -15.41 -12.49 -4.88
N ARG A 322 -15.10 -12.71 -6.17
CA ARG A 322 -15.87 -12.14 -7.28
C ARG A 322 -17.32 -12.61 -7.24
N GLU A 323 -17.53 -13.91 -7.08
CA GLU A 323 -18.88 -14.49 -7.02
C GLU A 323 -19.67 -13.96 -5.81
N HIS A 324 -19.00 -13.79 -4.67
CA HIS A 324 -19.58 -13.15 -3.50
C HIS A 324 -19.99 -11.71 -3.77
N CYS A 325 -19.12 -10.92 -4.39
CA CYS A 325 -19.43 -9.53 -4.77
C CYS A 325 -20.63 -9.48 -5.73
N ARG A 326 -20.66 -10.36 -6.74
CA ARG A 326 -21.76 -10.45 -7.70
C ARG A 326 -23.09 -10.74 -7.03
N LYS A 327 -23.13 -11.68 -6.07
CA LYS A 327 -24.34 -12.01 -5.30
C LYS A 327 -24.88 -10.83 -4.47
N HIS A 328 -24.01 -9.90 -4.06
CA HIS A 328 -24.36 -8.74 -3.24
C HIS A 328 -24.46 -7.43 -4.04
N GLY A 329 -24.36 -7.48 -5.37
CA GLY A 329 -24.37 -6.27 -6.21
C GLY A 329 -23.18 -5.34 -6.00
N VAL A 330 -22.05 -5.87 -5.52
CA VAL A 330 -20.82 -5.12 -5.24
C VAL A 330 -19.90 -5.21 -6.45
N ALA A 331 -19.32 -4.07 -6.86
CA ALA A 331 -18.38 -4.06 -7.98
C ALA A 331 -17.07 -4.78 -7.60
N PHE A 332 -16.54 -5.61 -8.50
CA PHE A 332 -15.31 -6.35 -8.29
C PHE A 332 -14.19 -5.92 -9.26
N PHE A 333 -12.99 -5.71 -8.74
CA PHE A 333 -11.82 -5.34 -9.53
C PHE A 333 -10.62 -6.24 -9.21
N LEU A 334 -10.25 -7.12 -10.15
CA LEU A 334 -8.98 -7.85 -10.06
C LEU A 334 -7.85 -6.97 -10.60
N LYS A 335 -7.00 -6.51 -9.69
CA LYS A 335 -5.92 -5.59 -10.01
C LYS A 335 -4.78 -6.29 -10.73
N GLN A 336 -4.23 -7.33 -10.09
CA GLN A 336 -3.07 -8.09 -10.56
C GLN A 336 -3.02 -9.46 -9.87
N LEU A 337 -2.45 -10.45 -10.54
CA LEU A 337 -2.23 -11.79 -9.97
C LEU A 337 -0.99 -11.88 -9.06
N GLY A 338 -0.15 -10.84 -9.04
CA GLY A 338 1.06 -10.79 -8.24
C GLY A 338 2.20 -11.63 -8.82
N ARG A 339 3.23 -11.88 -7.99
CA ARG A 339 4.47 -12.53 -8.43
C ARG A 339 4.43 -14.06 -8.40
N ASN A 340 3.51 -14.65 -7.65
CA ASN A 340 3.41 -16.09 -7.45
C ASN A 340 1.95 -16.59 -7.58
N PRO A 341 1.29 -16.40 -8.73
CA PRO A 341 -0.07 -16.87 -8.95
C PRO A 341 -0.14 -18.38 -9.14
N VAL A 342 -1.08 -19.03 -8.47
CA VAL A 342 -1.25 -20.49 -8.49
C VAL A 342 -2.68 -20.84 -8.90
N GLU A 343 -2.80 -21.88 -9.73
CA GLU A 343 -4.05 -22.50 -10.14
C GLU A 343 -3.88 -24.02 -10.06
N LYS A 344 -4.73 -24.68 -9.27
CA LYS A 344 -4.72 -26.16 -9.12
C LYS A 344 -3.33 -26.70 -8.75
N GLY A 345 -2.65 -26.02 -7.82
CA GLY A 345 -1.30 -26.38 -7.35
C GLY A 345 -0.18 -26.11 -8.35
N LYS A 346 -0.47 -25.56 -9.53
CA LYS A 346 0.53 -25.18 -10.53
C LYS A 346 0.60 -23.68 -10.65
N MET A 347 1.82 -23.16 -10.76
CA MET A 347 2.00 -21.74 -10.93
C MET A 347 1.67 -21.32 -12.37
N LEU A 348 0.93 -20.22 -12.52
CA LEU A 348 0.68 -19.59 -13.81
C LEU A 348 1.94 -18.87 -14.31
N GLN A 349 2.37 -19.22 -15.52
CA GLN A 349 3.53 -18.61 -16.17
C GLN A 349 3.08 -17.33 -16.87
N LEU A 350 3.45 -16.19 -16.30
CA LEU A 350 3.16 -14.86 -16.84
C LEU A 350 4.46 -14.18 -17.28
N LYS A 351 4.42 -13.48 -18.41
CA LYS A 351 5.51 -12.62 -18.89
C LYS A 351 5.59 -11.35 -18.04
N ASN A 352 4.44 -10.77 -17.71
CA ASN A 352 4.39 -9.64 -16.81
C ASN A 352 4.79 -10.04 -15.38
N ASN A 353 5.90 -9.49 -14.94
CA ASN A 353 6.53 -9.72 -13.64
C ASN A 353 5.66 -9.41 -12.41
N HIS A 354 4.62 -8.58 -12.55
CA HIS A 354 3.68 -8.25 -11.48
C HIS A 354 2.33 -8.98 -11.64
N GLY A 355 2.18 -9.74 -12.73
CA GLY A 355 0.91 -10.36 -13.12
C GLY A 355 -0.17 -9.32 -13.37
N GLY A 356 0.18 -8.11 -13.83
CA GLY A 356 -0.75 -6.98 -14.01
C GLY A 356 -1.35 -6.86 -15.41
N ASP A 357 -0.73 -7.50 -16.41
CA ASP A 357 -1.27 -7.57 -17.78
C ASP A 357 -2.38 -8.62 -17.84
N TRP A 358 -3.63 -8.14 -17.81
CA TRP A 358 -4.81 -8.98 -17.85
C TRP A 358 -5.02 -9.74 -19.17
N SER A 359 -4.32 -9.37 -20.25
CA SER A 359 -4.39 -10.07 -21.53
C SER A 359 -3.75 -11.46 -21.46
N GLU A 360 -2.86 -11.67 -20.48
CA GLU A 360 -2.22 -12.95 -20.17
C GLU A 360 -3.12 -13.87 -19.34
N TRP A 361 -4.18 -13.34 -18.71
CA TRP A 361 -5.01 -14.11 -17.78
C TRP A 361 -6.10 -14.91 -18.51
N PRO A 362 -6.58 -16.02 -17.95
CA PRO A 362 -7.85 -16.61 -18.36
C PRO A 362 -8.98 -15.58 -18.41
N LYS A 363 -9.83 -15.60 -19.45
CA LYS A 363 -10.89 -14.59 -19.67
C LYS A 363 -11.77 -14.37 -18.43
N ARG A 364 -12.07 -15.43 -17.69
CA ARG A 364 -12.89 -15.39 -16.47
C ARG A 364 -12.32 -14.52 -15.34
N LEU A 365 -11.01 -14.25 -15.34
CA LEU A 365 -10.33 -13.41 -14.35
C LEU A 365 -10.22 -11.94 -14.79
N ARG A 366 -10.55 -11.62 -16.05
CA ARG A 366 -10.39 -10.26 -16.62
C ARG A 366 -11.55 -9.36 -16.20
N VAL A 367 -11.69 -9.14 -14.91
CA VAL A 367 -12.82 -8.39 -14.32
C VAL A 367 -12.29 -7.12 -13.65
N ARG A 368 -12.76 -5.98 -14.13
CA ARG A 368 -12.33 -4.63 -13.71
C ARG A 368 -13.56 -3.72 -13.65
N GLU A 369 -14.43 -3.98 -12.69
CA GLU A 369 -15.67 -3.24 -12.48
C GLU A 369 -15.44 -2.07 -11.52
N PHE A 370 -16.30 -1.05 -11.64
CA PHE A 370 -16.36 0.08 -10.72
C PHE A 370 -17.79 0.25 -10.25
N PRO A 371 -18.03 0.79 -9.04
CA PRO A 371 -19.38 1.04 -8.55
C PRO A 371 -20.19 1.87 -9.55
N ALA A 372 -21.47 1.52 -9.73
CA ALA A 372 -22.34 2.21 -10.69
C ALA A 372 -22.39 3.73 -10.43
N TYR A 373 -22.44 4.12 -9.15
CA TYR A 373 -22.47 5.52 -8.76
C TYR A 373 -21.22 6.31 -9.23
N PHE A 374 -20.06 5.67 -9.44
CA PHE A 374 -18.87 6.38 -9.93
C PHE A 374 -19.13 7.02 -11.30
N ARG A 375 -19.91 6.34 -12.16
CA ARG A 375 -20.29 6.86 -13.49
C ARG A 375 -21.34 7.95 -13.39
N GLN A 376 -22.28 7.80 -12.46
CA GLN A 376 -23.41 8.71 -12.26
C GLN A 376 -23.05 9.94 -11.41
N TYR A 377 -21.87 9.96 -10.78
CA TYR A 377 -21.49 10.95 -9.78
C TYR A 377 -21.62 12.41 -10.27
N ARG A 378 -21.45 12.65 -11.58
CA ARG A 378 -21.55 13.99 -12.18
C ARG A 378 -22.55 14.09 -13.32
N GLY A 379 -23.64 13.32 -13.25
CA GLY A 379 -24.68 13.24 -14.29
C GLY A 379 -24.29 12.24 -15.35
#